data_AF-A0A5P9WI54-F1
#
_entry.id   AF-A0A5P9WI54-F1
#
_cell.length_a   1.000
_cell.length_b   1.000
_cell.length_c   1.000
_cell.angle_alpha   90.00
_cell.angle_beta   90.00
_cell.angle_gamma   90.00
#
_symmetry.space_group_name_H-M   'P 1'
#
loop_
_entity.id
_entity.type
_entity.pdbx_description
1 polymer ?
#
loop_
_entity_poly.entity_id
_entity_poly.type
_entity_poly.pdbx_seq_one_letter_code
_entity_poly.pdbx_strand_id
1 'polypeptide(L)'
;MVNNQIIDDRDTRLSPLSPEDLAALRDNLQEQRLFREDQLRQMAAVPSRTDELIQRRSAAQTEVRVKLAASARMVLADVEAALDRMDEGRYGRCHLCRRTIDRDRLMIVPQARYCARCQQVREAGR
;
A
#
# COMPACT_ATOMS: atom_id res chain seq x y z
N MET A 1 45.27 14.95 3.75
CA MET A 1 44.79 14.39 5.02
C MET A 1 43.27 14.37 4.96
N VAL A 2 42.71 13.23 4.57
CA VAL A 2 41.28 13.07 4.29
C VAL A 2 40.80 11.86 5.09
N ASN A 3 39.87 12.07 6.01
CA ASN A 3 38.55 11.41 6.05
C ASN A 3 37.97 11.55 7.46
N ASN A 4 37.01 12.47 7.62
CA ASN A 4 36.12 12.46 8.77
C ASN A 4 34.98 11.49 8.47
N GLN A 5 35.19 10.20 8.75
CA GLN A 5 34.13 9.20 8.79
C GLN A 5 33.56 9.14 10.21
N ILE A 6 32.52 9.93 10.46
CA ILE A 6 31.58 9.67 11.56
C ILE A 6 30.19 9.78 10.93
N ILE A 7 29.80 8.74 10.22
CA ILE A 7 28.39 8.51 9.88
C ILE A 7 27.85 7.62 10.99
N ASP A 8 26.89 8.17 11.74
CA ASP A 8 26.23 7.58 12.90
C ASP A 8 25.86 6.10 12.71
N ASP A 9 26.55 5.26 13.46
CA ASP A 9 26.57 3.80 13.47
C ASP A 9 25.35 3.20 14.23
N ARG A 10 24.14 3.67 13.94
CA ARG A 10 22.90 3.22 14.62
C ARG A 10 21.79 2.63 13.72
N ASP A 11 21.94 2.67 12.40
CA ASP A 11 20.99 2.06 11.45
C ASP A 11 21.35 0.59 11.07
N THR A 12 22.45 0.05 11.61
CA THR A 12 23.10 -1.19 11.15
C THR A 12 22.47 -2.51 11.64
N ARG A 13 21.28 -2.48 12.27
CA ARG A 13 20.55 -3.70 12.70
C ARG A 13 19.30 -4.04 11.88
N LEU A 14 18.97 -3.27 10.85
CA LEU A 14 17.95 -3.69 9.90
C LEU A 14 18.63 -4.48 8.79
N SER A 15 18.36 -5.78 8.71
CA SER A 15 18.72 -6.58 7.54
C SER A 15 18.19 -5.86 6.29
N PRO A 16 19.05 -5.43 5.37
CA PRO A 16 18.60 -4.77 4.14
C PRO A 16 17.70 -5.73 3.36
N LEU A 17 16.66 -5.20 2.72
CA LEU A 17 15.80 -5.98 1.83
C LEU A 17 16.68 -6.68 0.80
N SER A 18 16.63 -8.00 0.75
CA SER A 18 17.34 -8.76 -0.26
C SER A 18 16.67 -8.59 -1.63
N PRO A 19 17.38 -8.84 -2.75
CA PRO A 19 16.76 -8.85 -4.07
C PRO A 19 15.59 -9.86 -4.17
N GLU A 20 15.70 -10.98 -3.46
CA GLU A 20 14.63 -11.98 -3.36
C GLU A 20 13.40 -11.44 -2.61
N ASP A 21 13.62 -10.73 -1.50
CA ASP A 21 12.53 -10.05 -0.78
C ASP A 21 11.84 -9.02 -1.68
N LEU A 22 12.61 -8.22 -2.43
CA LEU A 22 12.05 -7.23 -3.35
C LEU A 22 11.23 -7.86 -4.47
N ALA A 23 11.68 -9.00 -5.02
CA ALA A 23 10.92 -9.75 -6.01
C ALA A 23 9.61 -10.27 -5.43
N ALA A 24 9.65 -10.93 -4.28
CA ALA A 24 8.46 -11.46 -3.60
C ALA A 24 7.45 -10.35 -3.24
N LEU A 25 7.93 -9.20 -2.74
CA LEU A 25 7.09 -8.05 -2.43
C LEU A 25 6.47 -7.43 -3.69
N ARG A 26 7.21 -7.39 -4.80
CA ARG A 26 6.71 -6.88 -6.08
C ARG A 26 5.60 -7.76 -6.63
N ASP A 27 5.80 -9.09 -6.62
CA ASP A 27 4.79 -10.05 -7.08
C ASP A 27 3.51 -9.90 -6.25
N ASN A 28 3.65 -9.82 -4.92
CA ASN A 28 2.52 -9.60 -4.02
C ASN A 28 1.77 -8.29 -4.33
N LEU A 29 2.48 -7.19 -4.56
CA LEU A 29 1.87 -5.91 -4.91
C LEU A 29 1.15 -5.96 -6.27
N GLN A 30 1.69 -6.70 -7.25
CA GLN A 30 1.05 -6.88 -8.54
C GLN A 30 -0.24 -7.70 -8.43
N GLU A 31 -0.24 -8.77 -7.63
CA GLU A 31 -1.45 -9.53 -7.33
C GLU A 31 -2.50 -8.66 -6.64
N GLN A 32 -2.10 -7.88 -5.63
CA GLN A 32 -2.99 -6.93 -4.97
C GLN A 32 -3.59 -5.91 -5.96
N ARG A 33 -2.77 -5.37 -6.88
CA ARG A 33 -3.21 -4.43 -7.91
C ARG A 33 -4.29 -5.05 -8.79
N LEU A 34 -3.99 -6.20 -9.40
CA LEU A 34 -4.92 -6.90 -10.29
C LEU A 34 -6.24 -7.24 -9.59
N PHE A 35 -6.16 -7.74 -8.36
CA PHE A 35 -7.33 -8.05 -7.56
C PHE A 35 -8.21 -6.81 -7.32
N ARG A 36 -7.61 -5.65 -6.99
CA ARG A 36 -8.37 -4.43 -6.72
C ARG A 36 -8.93 -3.78 -7.99
N GLU A 37 -8.19 -3.83 -9.09
CA GLU A 37 -8.70 -3.38 -10.40
C GLU A 37 -9.93 -4.19 -10.81
N ASP A 38 -9.88 -5.51 -10.67
CA ASP A 38 -11.02 -6.38 -10.98
C ASP A 38 -12.20 -6.13 -10.03
N GLN A 39 -11.94 -6.05 -8.71
CA GLN A 39 -12.96 -5.70 -7.72
C GLN A 39 -13.66 -4.37 -8.08
N LEU A 40 -12.90 -3.34 -8.43
CA LEU A 40 -13.46 -2.04 -8.80
C LEU A 40 -14.27 -2.11 -10.10
N ARG A 41 -13.82 -2.90 -11.08
CA ARG A 41 -14.55 -3.14 -12.33
C ARG A 41 -15.90 -3.79 -12.07
N GLN A 42 -15.94 -4.84 -11.26
CA GLN A 42 -17.18 -5.52 -10.86
C GLN A 42 -18.11 -4.57 -10.09
N MET A 43 -17.55 -3.68 -9.26
CA MET A 43 -18.33 -2.68 -8.52
C MET A 43 -18.86 -1.54 -9.40
N ALA A 44 -18.16 -1.20 -10.48
CA ALA A 44 -18.58 -0.19 -11.45
C ALA A 44 -19.57 -0.72 -12.50
N ALA A 45 -19.65 -2.04 -12.67
CA ALA A 45 -20.60 -2.65 -13.60
C ALA A 45 -22.05 -2.21 -13.31
N VAL A 46 -22.70 -1.67 -14.33
CA VAL A 46 -24.12 -1.34 -14.31
C VAL A 46 -24.90 -2.65 -14.35
N PRO A 47 -25.79 -2.93 -13.39
CA PRO A 47 -26.62 -4.13 -13.42
C PRO A 47 -27.46 -4.15 -14.71
N SER A 48 -27.73 -5.34 -15.27
CA SER A 48 -28.66 -5.44 -16.39
C SER A 48 -30.07 -5.02 -15.95
N ARG A 49 -30.95 -4.65 -16.90
CA ARG A 49 -32.37 -4.34 -16.58
C ARG A 49 -33.07 -5.48 -15.82
N THR A 50 -32.68 -6.72 -16.09
CA THR A 50 -33.13 -7.91 -15.35
C THR A 50 -32.59 -7.95 -13.92
N ASP A 51 -31.34 -7.55 -13.69
CA ASP A 51 -30.76 -7.44 -12.36
C ASP A 51 -31.38 -6.29 -11.56
N GLU A 52 -31.72 -5.17 -12.19
CA GLU A 52 -32.39 -4.03 -11.53
C GLU A 52 -33.78 -4.41 -10.98
N LEU A 53 -34.53 -5.25 -11.72
CA LEU A 53 -35.83 -5.76 -11.28
C LEU A 53 -35.71 -6.70 -10.07
N ILE A 54 -34.60 -7.45 -9.97
CA ILE A 54 -34.28 -8.35 -8.86
C ILE A 54 -33.68 -7.56 -7.67
N GLN A 55 -32.94 -6.49 -7.95
CA GLN A 55 -32.15 -5.72 -6.99
C GLN A 55 -32.82 -4.37 -6.68
N ARG A 56 -33.90 -4.37 -5.90
CA ARG A 56 -34.33 -3.15 -5.19
C ARG A 56 -33.27 -2.76 -4.14
N ARG A 57 -32.21 -2.07 -4.57
CA ARG A 57 -31.18 -1.56 -3.66
C ARG A 57 -31.74 -0.43 -2.83
N SER A 58 -31.70 -0.60 -1.51
CA SER A 58 -31.97 0.50 -0.59
C SER A 58 -30.85 1.54 -0.67
N ALA A 59 -31.15 2.79 -0.29
CA ALA A 59 -30.15 3.86 -0.20
C ALA A 59 -28.94 3.43 0.66
N ALA A 60 -29.17 2.68 1.75
CA ALA A 60 -28.12 2.15 2.62
C ALA A 60 -27.18 1.17 1.88
N GLN A 61 -27.70 0.28 1.03
CA GLN A 61 -26.88 -0.64 0.25
C GLN A 61 -26.00 0.09 -0.78
N THR A 62 -26.55 1.15 -1.39
CA THR A 62 -25.79 2.03 -2.30
C THR A 62 -24.67 2.74 -1.56
N GLU A 63 -24.94 3.29 -0.38
CA GLU A 63 -23.93 3.98 0.44
C GLU A 63 -22.77 3.05 0.82
N VAL A 64 -23.07 1.82 1.25
CA VAL A 64 -22.06 0.80 1.56
C VAL A 64 -21.18 0.50 0.34
N ARG A 65 -21.79 0.32 -0.84
CA ARG A 65 -21.04 0.06 -2.09
C ARG A 65 -20.12 1.23 -2.44
N VAL A 66 -20.58 2.47 -2.28
CA VAL A 66 -19.78 3.67 -2.52
C VAL A 66 -18.58 3.74 -1.56
N LYS A 67 -18.80 3.52 -0.27
CA LYS A 67 -17.72 3.51 0.75
C LYS A 67 -16.69 2.40 0.48
N LEU A 68 -17.15 1.21 0.12
CA LEU A 68 -16.27 0.09 -0.22
C LEU A 68 -15.44 0.38 -1.48
N ALA A 69 -16.05 0.96 -2.53
CA ALA A 69 -15.33 1.34 -3.74
C ALA A 69 -14.30 2.45 -3.47
N ALA A 70 -14.64 3.42 -2.62
CA ALA A 70 -13.69 4.47 -2.21
C ALA A 70 -12.49 3.88 -1.46
N SER A 71 -12.73 2.98 -0.50
CA SER A 71 -11.66 2.27 0.23
C SER A 71 -10.79 1.44 -0.71
N ALA A 72 -11.40 0.72 -1.66
CA ALA A 72 -10.65 -0.07 -2.64
C ALA A 72 -9.75 0.80 -3.53
N ARG A 73 -10.23 1.96 -4.00
CA ARG A 73 -9.42 2.93 -4.77
C ARG A 73 -8.26 3.49 -3.95
N MET A 74 -8.48 3.80 -2.67
CA MET A 74 -7.40 4.29 -1.79
C MET A 74 -6.29 3.25 -1.66
N VAL A 75 -6.63 1.98 -1.41
CA VAL A 75 -5.63 0.91 -1.31
C VAL A 75 -4.93 0.68 -2.65
N LEU A 76 -5.65 0.71 -3.78
CA LEU A 76 -5.05 0.59 -5.11
C LEU A 76 -3.99 1.68 -5.33
N ALA A 77 -4.30 2.94 -5.00
CA ALA A 77 -3.34 4.04 -5.10
C ALA A 77 -2.13 3.86 -4.17
N ASP A 78 -2.30 3.25 -2.99
CA ASP A 78 -1.20 2.90 -2.09
C ASP A 78 -0.28 1.84 -2.70
N VAL A 79 -0.86 0.84 -3.36
CA VAL A 79 -0.15 -0.26 -4.07
C VAL A 79 0.60 0.25 -5.29
N GLU A 80 -0.05 1.02 -6.16
CA GLU A 80 0.58 1.61 -7.35
C GLU A 80 1.76 2.49 -6.95
N ALA A 81 1.57 3.38 -5.96
CA ALA A 81 2.65 4.21 -5.45
C ALA A 81 3.79 3.39 -4.85
N ALA A 82 3.54 2.18 -4.33
CA ALA A 82 4.58 1.30 -3.82
C ALA A 82 5.40 0.67 -4.95
N LEU A 83 4.74 0.23 -6.02
CA LEU A 83 5.39 -0.26 -7.24
C LEU A 83 6.25 0.84 -7.88
N ASP A 84 5.73 2.06 -8.01
CA ASP A 84 6.49 3.19 -8.53
C ASP A 84 7.77 3.44 -7.71
N ARG A 85 7.67 3.38 -6.37
CA ARG A 85 8.84 3.52 -5.49
C ARG A 85 9.86 2.40 -5.71
N MET A 86 9.44 1.19 -6.06
CA MET A 86 10.36 0.10 -6.38
C MET A 86 11.08 0.38 -7.70
N ASP A 87 10.36 0.85 -8.71
CA ASP A 87 10.92 1.21 -10.02
C ASP A 87 11.92 2.37 -9.92
N GLU A 88 11.68 3.32 -9.01
CA GLU A 88 12.58 4.44 -8.73
C GLU A 88 13.72 4.11 -7.75
N GLY A 89 13.80 2.88 -7.22
CA GLY A 89 14.81 2.50 -6.22
C GLY A 89 14.67 3.22 -4.86
N ARG A 90 13.47 3.70 -4.53
CA ARG A 90 13.17 4.41 -3.26
C ARG A 90 12.26 3.64 -2.30
N TYR A 91 11.85 2.43 -2.67
CA TYR A 91 11.05 1.55 -1.84
C TYR A 91 11.74 1.22 -0.50
N GLY A 92 10.94 0.97 0.53
CA GLY A 92 11.43 0.66 1.87
C GLY A 92 11.93 1.85 2.69
N ARG A 93 11.70 3.10 2.26
CA ARG A 93 11.99 4.31 3.05
C ARG A 93 10.72 5.00 3.54
N CYS A 94 10.70 5.39 4.81
CA CYS A 94 9.59 6.09 5.44
C CYS A 94 9.42 7.50 4.84
N HIS A 95 8.20 7.86 4.43
CA HIS A 95 7.93 9.18 3.84
C HIS A 95 8.05 10.34 4.82
N LEU A 96 7.94 10.07 6.13
CA LEU A 96 8.00 11.10 7.17
C LEU A 96 9.42 11.27 7.72
N CYS A 97 10.02 10.22 8.28
CA CYS A 97 11.33 10.31 8.92
C CYS A 97 12.51 9.92 8.02
N ARG A 98 12.26 9.50 6.77
CA ARG A 98 13.27 9.08 5.77
C ARG A 98 14.12 7.85 6.13
N ARG A 99 13.98 7.30 7.34
CA ARG A 99 14.62 6.03 7.75
C ARG A 99 14.03 4.83 7.01
N THR A 100 14.78 3.74 7.01
CA THR A 100 14.33 2.44 6.51
C THR A 100 13.07 1.96 7.24
N ILE A 101 12.16 1.36 6.49
CA ILE A 101 11.00 0.66 7.01
C ILE A 101 11.46 -0.77 7.31
N ASP A 102 11.08 -1.27 8.48
CA ASP A 102 11.40 -2.63 8.90
C ASP A 102 10.97 -3.66 7.85
N ARG A 103 11.85 -4.63 7.56
CA ARG A 103 11.60 -5.70 6.60
C ARG A 103 10.33 -6.47 6.96
N ASP A 104 10.17 -6.87 8.21
CA ASP A 104 9.03 -7.69 8.65
C ASP A 104 7.73 -6.92 8.49
N ARG A 105 7.77 -5.59 8.71
CA ARG A 105 6.63 -4.72 8.41
C ARG A 105 6.30 -4.71 6.93
N LEU A 106 7.28 -4.63 6.03
CA LEU A 106 7.05 -4.65 4.59
C LEU A 106 6.54 -6.02 4.11
N MET A 107 7.02 -7.11 4.71
CA MET A 107 6.51 -8.46 4.43
C MET A 107 5.04 -8.62 4.83
N ILE A 108 4.57 -7.90 5.86
CA ILE A 108 3.16 -7.91 6.29
C ILE A 108 2.32 -6.88 5.51
N VAL A 109 2.87 -5.69 5.27
CA VAL A 109 2.19 -4.56 4.60
C VAL A 109 3.11 -3.97 3.51
N PRO A 110 3.16 -4.58 2.31
CA PRO A 110 4.07 -4.15 1.24
C PRO A 110 3.83 -2.72 0.76
N GLN A 111 2.59 -2.27 0.76
CA GLN A 111 2.22 -0.92 0.35
C GLN A 111 2.55 0.17 1.41
N ALA A 112 3.15 -0.19 2.55
CA ALA A 112 3.45 0.73 3.63
C ALA A 112 4.28 1.95 3.18
N ARG A 113 3.77 3.15 3.49
CA ARG A 113 4.44 4.43 3.24
C ARG A 113 5.29 4.92 4.42
N TYR A 114 5.00 4.42 5.62
CA TYR A 114 5.57 4.89 6.87
C TYR A 114 6.04 3.71 7.71
N CYS A 115 7.11 3.94 8.49
CA CYS A 115 7.52 3.03 9.55
C CYS A 115 6.46 2.98 10.66
N ALA A 116 6.48 1.93 11.49
CA ALA A 116 5.47 1.71 12.54
C ALA A 116 5.28 2.94 13.45
N ARG A 117 6.38 3.54 13.90
CA ARG A 117 6.35 4.76 14.74
C ARG A 117 5.64 5.92 14.05
N CYS A 118 6.01 6.22 12.81
CA CYS A 118 5.41 7.33 12.06
C CYS A 118 3.95 7.05 11.68
N GLN A 119 3.59 5.79 11.46
CA GLN A 119 2.20 5.38 11.24
C GLN A 119 1.34 5.65 12.48
N GLN A 120 1.81 5.23 13.67
CA GLN A 120 1.09 5.44 14.93
C GLN A 120 0.82 6.92 15.21
N VAL A 121 1.82 7.79 14.96
CA VAL A 121 1.66 9.25 15.11
C VAL A 121 0.57 9.81 14.18
N ARG A 122 0.49 9.31 12.94
CA ARG A 122 -0.53 9.77 11.97
C ARG A 122 -1.94 9.27 12.30
N GLU A 123 -2.04 8.08 12.88
CA GLU A 123 -3.33 7.51 13.29
C GLU A 123 -3.87 8.18 14.55
N ALA A 124 -3.01 8.53 15.51
CA ALA A 124 -3.41 9.25 16.72
C ALA A 124 -3.90 10.70 16.45
N GLY A 125 -3.51 11.29 15.31
CA GLY A 125 -3.93 12.62 14.89
C GLY A 125 -5.15 12.64 13.94
N ARG A 126 -5.75 11.48 13.64
CA ARG A 126 -6.95 11.35 12.82
C ARG A 126 -8.17 11.17 13.70
#